data_AF-A0AA50HX38-F1
#
_entry.id   AF-A0AA50HX38-F1
#
_cell.length_a   1.000
_cell.length_b   1.000
_cell.length_c   1.000
_cell.angle_alpha   90.00
_cell.angle_beta   90.00
_cell.angle_gamma   90.00
#
_symmetry.space_group_name_H-M   'P 1'
#
loop_
_entity.id
_entity.type
_entity.pdbx_description
1 polymer ?
#
loop_
_entity_poly.entity_id
_entity_poly.type
_entity_poly.pdbx_seq_one_letter_code
_entity_poly.pdbx_strand_id
1 'polypeptide(L)' 'MHFFYHYLPAYAFSILALALILETLLDSPRHSHNVIAWAVLTLVAIAFWYWLPVFLGLPLTPRGFALRMLFPSWI' A
#
# COMPACT_ATOMS: atom_id res chain seq x y z
N MET A 1 -12.18 -21.31 9.25
CA MET A 1 -10.99 -20.73 8.58
C MET A 1 -11.40 -19.97 7.32
N HIS A 2 -11.93 -18.76 7.41
CA HIS A 2 -12.17 -17.92 6.22
C HIS A 2 -12.02 -16.49 6.70
N PHE A 3 -10.99 -15.73 6.33
CA PHE A 3 -11.05 -14.29 6.62
C PHE A 3 -10.23 -13.35 5.73
N PHE A 4 -9.15 -13.79 5.05
CA PHE A 4 -8.39 -12.87 4.17
C PHE A 4 -8.08 -13.38 2.76
N TYR A 5 -7.95 -14.70 2.56
CA TYR A 5 -7.57 -15.26 1.26
C TYR A 5 -8.62 -15.03 0.15
N HIS A 6 -9.91 -14.90 0.48
CA HIS A 6 -10.95 -14.57 -0.49
C HIS A 6 -10.92 -13.12 -0.96
N TYR A 7 -10.21 -12.24 -0.25
CA TYR A 7 -10.04 -10.86 -0.66
C TYR A 7 -8.87 -10.69 -1.64
N LEU A 8 -7.95 -11.65 -1.71
CA LEU A 8 -6.78 -11.58 -2.61
C LEU A 8 -7.13 -11.36 -4.09
N PRO A 9 -8.15 -12.02 -4.66
CA PRO A 9 -8.56 -11.75 -6.04
C PRO A 9 -9.07 -10.31 -6.23
N ALA A 10 -9.94 -9.84 -5.34
CA ALA A 10 -10.48 -8.48 -5.39
C ALA A 10 -9.37 -7.42 -5.20
N TYR A 11 -8.41 -7.71 -4.33
CA TYR A 11 -7.22 -6.89 -4.11
C TYR A 11 -6.35 -6.80 -5.36
N ALA A 12 -6.12 -7.91 -6.06
CA ALA A 12 -5.37 -7.91 -7.32
C ALA A 12 -6.05 -7.04 -8.40
N PHE A 13 -7.37 -7.16 -8.56
CA PHE A 13 -8.13 -6.28 -9.46
C PHE A 13 -8.09 -4.81 -9.04
N SER A 14 -8.09 -4.53 -7.74
CA SER A 14 -7.98 -3.15 -7.22
C SER A 14 -6.61 -2.54 -7.53
N ILE A 15 -5.52 -3.32 -7.45
CA ILE A 15 -4.18 -2.88 -7.86
C ILE A 15 -4.14 -2.60 -9.37
N LEU A 16 -4.73 -3.48 -10.18
CA LEU A 16 -4.80 -3.25 -11.63
C LEU A 16 -5.59 -1.99 -11.98
N ALA A 17 -6.73 -1.77 -11.32
CA ALA A 17 -7.51 -0.54 -11.50
C ALA A 17 -6.70 0.70 -11.10
N LEU A 18 -5.96 0.64 -9.98
CA LEU A 18 -5.07 1.71 -9.55
C LEU A 18 -3.97 1.99 -10.58
N ALA A 19 -3.37 0.94 -11.16
CA ALA A 19 -2.34 1.07 -12.18
C ALA A 19 -2.88 1.78 -13.43
N LEU A 20 -4.07 1.40 -13.91
CA LEU A 20 -4.72 2.07 -15.05
C LEU A 20 -5.03 3.54 -14.76
N ILE A 21 -5.51 3.86 -13.55
CA ILE A 21 -5.75 5.25 -13.14
C ILE A 21 -4.43 6.04 -13.13
N LEU A 22 -3.35 5.47 -12.59
CA LEU A 22 -2.05 6.12 -12.58
C LEU A 22 -1.49 6.35 -13.98
N GLU A 23 -1.66 5.40 -14.89
CA GLU A 23 -1.28 5.56 -16.30
C GLU A 23 -2.00 6.76 -16.94
N THR A 24 -3.32 6.87 -16.75
CA THR A 24 -4.09 8.03 -17.26
C THR A 24 -3.68 9.37 -16.64
N LEU A 25 -3.24 9.36 -15.38
CA LEU A 25 -2.77 10.57 -14.68
C LEU A 25 -1.38 11.01 -15.15
N LEU A 26 -0.49 10.05 -15.44
CA LEU A 26 0.86 10.32 -15.93
C LEU A 26 0.86 10.81 -17.38
N ASP A 27 0.01 10.23 -18.23
CA ASP A 27 -0.11 10.60 -19.66
C ASP A 27 -0.86 11.94 -19.85
N SER A 28 -1.53 12.44 -18.80
CA SER A 28 -2.25 13.69 -18.88
C SER A 28 -1.30 14.90 -19.02
N PRO A 29 -1.54 15.82 -19.96
CA PRO A 29 -0.69 17.00 -20.17
C PRO A 29 -0.75 18.04 -19.03
N ARG A 30 -1.65 17.84 -18.05
CA ARG A 30 -1.75 18.69 -16.86
C ARG A 30 -0.71 18.27 -15.83
N HIS A 31 0.18 19.20 -15.49
CA HIS A 31 1.21 19.01 -14.45
C HIS A 31 0.62 18.56 -13.09
N SER A 32 -0.61 18.99 -12.75
CA SER A 32 -1.29 18.57 -11.53
C SER A 32 -1.54 17.05 -11.46
N HIS A 33 -1.87 16.41 -12.58
CA HIS A 33 -2.12 14.96 -12.61
C HIS A 33 -0.83 14.16 -12.41
N ASN A 34 0.27 14.63 -13.00
CA ASN A 34 1.59 14.05 -12.79
C ASN A 34 2.03 14.13 -11.32
N VAL A 35 1.82 15.27 -10.66
CA VAL A 35 2.12 15.41 -9.21
C VAL A 35 1.29 14.42 -8.37
N ILE A 36 0.01 14.27 -8.68
CA ILE A 36 -0.87 13.32 -7.98
C ILE A 36 -0.39 11.88 -8.17
N ALA A 37 -0.05 11.49 -9.41
CA ALA A 37 0.45 10.15 -9.69
C ALA A 37 1.74 9.83 -8.92
N TRP A 38 2.70 10.75 -8.94
CA TRP A 38 3.95 10.61 -8.18
C TRP A 38 3.74 10.57 -6.66
N ALA A 39 2.81 11.36 -6.14
CA ALA A 39 2.45 11.34 -4.73
C ALA A 39 1.87 9.97 -4.32
N VAL A 40 0.96 9.41 -5.12
CA VAL A 40 0.37 8.08 -4.86
C VAL A 40 1.44 6.99 -4.92
N LEU A 41 2.29 6.98 -5.96
CA LEU A 41 3.39 6.01 -6.09
C LEU A 41 4.34 6.06 -4.90
N THR A 42 4.72 7.27 -4.48
CA THR A 42 5.60 7.48 -3.34
C THR A 42 4.96 6.99 -2.05
N LEU A 43 3.66 7.26 -1.85
CA LEU A 43 2.91 6.80 -0.69
C LEU A 43 2.87 5.26 -0.62
N VAL A 44 2.60 4.60 -1.75
CA VAL A 44 2.60 3.13 -1.85
C VAL A 44 3.98 2.56 -1.52
N ALA A 45 5.05 3.17 -2.04
CA ALA A 45 6.42 2.74 -1.77
C ALA A 45 6.80 2.89 -0.28
N ILE A 46 6.44 4.01 0.34
CA ILE A 46 6.66 4.24 1.78
C ILE A 46 5.87 3.23 2.61
N ALA A 47 4.59 3.00 2.26
CA ALA A 47 3.76 2.02 2.95
C ALA A 47 4.36 0.61 2.85
N PHE A 48 4.80 0.21 1.66
CA PHE A 48 5.46 -1.08 1.45
C PHE A 48 6.72 -1.21 2.32
N TRP A 49 7.60 -0.21 2.31
CA TRP A 49 8.83 -0.21 3.11
C TRP A 49 8.53 -0.27 4.62
N TYR A 50 7.53 0.47 5.07
CA TYR A 50 7.10 0.50 6.46
C TYR A 50 6.60 -0.87 6.93
N TRP A 51 5.89 -1.63 6.09
CA TRP A 51 5.39 -2.97 6.44
C TRP A 51 6.37 -4.11 6.14
N LEU A 52 7.41 -3.88 5.33
CA LEU A 52 8.36 -4.90 4.89
C LEU A 52 8.98 -5.73 6.04
N PRO A 53 9.44 -5.14 7.16
CA PRO A 53 9.97 -5.93 8.29
C PRO A 53 8.97 -6.89 8.93
N VAL A 54 7.67 -6.55 8.91
CA VAL A 54 6.61 -7.42 9.41
C VAL A 54 6.38 -8.57 8.43
N PHE A 55 6.34 -8.29 7.12
CA PHE A 55 6.22 -9.31 6.08
C PHE A 55 7.40 -10.28 6.05
N LEU A 56 8.62 -9.79 6.29
CA LEU A 56 9.83 -10.61 6.34
C LEU A 56 10.00 -11.38 7.66
N GLY A 57 9.14 -11.14 8.65
CA GLY A 57 9.25 -11.77 9.98
C GLY A 57 10.54 -11.38 10.71
N LEU A 58 11.09 -10.18 10.46
CA LEU A 58 12.28 -9.72 11.16
C LEU A 58 12.02 -9.63 12.67
N PRO A 59 13.02 -9.90 13.52
CA PRO A 59 12.88 -9.79 14.97
C PRO A 59 12.69 -8.32 15.35
N LEU A 60 11.44 -7.90 15.43
CA LEU A 60 11.03 -6.60 15.91
C LEU A 60 10.82 -6.67 17.43
N THR A 61 11.24 -5.64 18.14
CA THR A 61 10.85 -5.52 19.55
C THR A 61 9.33 -5.39 19.65
N PRO A 62 8.67 -5.85 20.74
CA PRO A 62 7.22 -5.73 20.90
C PRO A 62 6.71 -4.29 20.75
N ARG A 63 7.53 -3.32 21.19
CA ARG A 63 7.26 -1.88 21.01
C ARG A 63 7.36 -1.44 19.54
N GLY A 64 8.37 -1.93 18.81
CA GLY A 64 8.54 -1.64 17.38
C GLY A 64 7.45 -2.26 16.50
N PHE A 65 6.86 -3.37 16.93
CA PHE A 65 5.67 -3.96 16.31
C PHE A 65 4.41 -3.15 16.62
N ALA A 66 4.16 -2.82 17.88
CA ALA A 66 3.00 -2.01 18.29
C ALA A 66 2.98 -0.61 17.63
N LEU A 67 4.13 0.02 17.45
CA LEU A 67 4.25 1.30 16.74
C LEU A 67 3.91 1.21 15.24
N ARG A 68 3.94 0.00 14.66
CA ARG A 68 3.58 -0.23 13.25
C ARG A 68 2.08 -0.37 13.03
N MET A 69 1.34 -0.77 14.07
CA MET A 69 -0.12 -0.81 14.03
C MET A 69 -0.67 0.61 14.08
N LEU A 70 -0.98 1.16 12.90
CA LEU A 70 -1.56 2.49 12.76
C LEU A 70 -2.95 2.60 13.40
N PHE A 71 -3.66 1.48 13.51
CA PHE A 71 -4.96 1.40 14.17
C PHE A 71 -4.90 0.48 15.39
N PRO A 72 -5.55 0.85 16.50
CA PRO A 72 -5.55 0.05 17.72
C PRO A 72 -6.28 -1.30 17.57
N SER A 73 -7.13 -1.45 16.55
CA SER A 73 -7.84 -2.69 16.23
C SER A 73 -7.01 -3.71 15.44
N TRP A 74 -5.76 -3.38 15.10
CA TRP A 74 -4.87 -4.27 14.34
C TRP A 74 -4.05 -5.22 15.22
N ILE A 75 -4.26 -5.16 16.55
CA ILE A 75 -3.69 -6.07 17.56
C ILE A 75 -4.76 -7.07 17.99
#